data_AF-A0A7I8KLW6-F1
#
_entry.id   AF-A0A7I8KLW6-F1
#
_cell.length_a   1.000
_cell.length_b   1.000
_cell.length_c   1.000
_cell.angle_alpha   90.00
_cell.angle_beta   90.00
_cell.angle_gamma   90.00
#
_symmetry.space_group_name_H-M   'P 1'
#
loop_
_entity.id
_entity.type
_entity.pdbx_description
1 polymer ?
#
loop_
_entity_poly.entity_id
_entity_poly.type
_entity_poly.pdbx_seq_one_letter_code
_entity_poly.pdbx_strand_id
1 'polypeptide(L)' 'MSEPPFVPRERLKKYQEHFQGIQKHTFLKGRYDKITSVAIPLALTISSLALIGRGIYNMSHGIGKKE' A
#
# COMPACT_ATOMS: atom_id res chain seq x y z
N MET A 1 9.50 -20.82 -35.07
CA MET A 1 9.80 -19.37 -34.98
C MET A 1 9.13 -18.86 -33.71
N SER A 2 9.89 -18.53 -32.66
CA SER A 2 9.28 -18.01 -31.43
C SER A 2 8.94 -16.54 -31.64
N GLU A 3 7.66 -16.22 -31.71
CA GLU A 3 7.19 -14.85 -31.84
C GLU A 3 7.61 -14.05 -30.57
N PRO A 4 8.16 -12.83 -30.72
CA PRO A 4 8.48 -12.00 -29.57
C PRO A 4 7.18 -11.59 -28.85
N PRO A 5 7.21 -11.44 -27.50
CA PRO A 5 6.05 -10.97 -26.75
C PRO A 5 5.63 -9.55 -27.21
N PHE A 6 4.36 -9.20 -26.95
CA PHE A 6 3.73 -7.94 -27.37
C PHE A 6 4.44 -6.64 -26.93
N VAL A 7 5.39 -6.74 -25.99
CA VAL A 7 6.16 -5.61 -25.49
C VAL A 7 7.67 -5.90 -25.67
N PRO A 8 8.45 -4.93 -26.19
CA PRO A 8 9.89 -5.07 -26.32
C PRO A 8 10.56 -5.33 -24.96
N ARG A 9 11.54 -6.24 -24.93
CA ARG A 9 12.25 -6.63 -23.69
C ARG A 9 13.11 -5.50 -23.14
N GLU A 10 13.47 -4.53 -23.97
CA GLU A 10 14.23 -3.32 -23.60
C GLU A 10 13.48 -2.52 -22.54
N ARG A 11 12.15 -2.49 -22.59
CA ARG A 11 11.34 -1.83 -21.56
C ARG A 11 11.49 -2.51 -20.20
N LEU A 12 11.49 -3.85 -20.17
CA LEU A 12 11.69 -4.61 -18.94
C LEU A 12 13.12 -4.44 -18.40
N LYS A 13 14.14 -4.49 -19.27
CA LYS A 13 15.53 -4.25 -18.88
C LYS A 13 15.72 -2.88 -18.23
N LYS A 14 15.10 -1.83 -18.78
CA LYS A 14 15.11 -0.48 -18.18
C LYS A 14 14.51 -0.45 -16.77
N TYR A 15 13.39 -1.15 -16.55
CA TYR A 15 12.82 -1.25 -15.19
C TYR A 15 13.72 -2.05 -14.25
N GLN A 16 14.33 -3.14 -14.73
CA GLN A 16 15.28 -3.94 -13.94
C GLN A 16 16.47 -3.09 -13.48
N GLU A 17 17.14 -2.39 -14.39
CA GLU A 17 18.25 -1.49 -14.07
C GLU A 17 17.82 -0.39 -13.08
N HIS A 18 16.66 0.25 -13.33
CA HIS A 18 16.12 1.28 -12.43
C HIS A 18 15.88 0.76 -11.01
N PHE A 19 15.19 -0.36 -10.84
CA PHE A 19 14.83 -0.90 -9.52
C PHE A 19 15.99 -1.61 -8.81
N GLN A 20 16.98 -2.11 -9.56
CA GLN A 20 18.20 -2.71 -9.00
C GLN A 20 19.19 -1.64 -8.52
N GLY A 21 19.23 -0.47 -9.17
CA GLY A 21 20.07 0.66 -8.73
C GLY A 21 19.58 1.35 -7.43
N ILE A 22 18.35 1.10 -7.00
CA ILE A 22 17.76 1.73 -5.81
C ILE A 22 18.05 0.90 -4.55
N GLN A 23 18.83 1.49 -3.64
CA GLN A 23 19.18 0.96 -2.32
C GLN A 23 18.04 1.23 -1.30
N LYS A 24 16.86 0.64 -1.53
CA LYS A 24 15.71 0.69 -0.61
C LYS A 24 15.06 -0.69 -0.50
N HIS A 25 14.29 -0.90 0.58
CA HIS A 25 13.41 -2.06 0.69
C HIS A 25 12.43 -2.14 -0.48
N THR A 26 12.06 -3.36 -0.85
CA THR A 26 11.27 -3.68 -2.06
C THR A 26 10.01 -2.83 -2.20
N PHE A 27 9.29 -2.60 -1.11
CA PHE A 27 8.03 -1.84 -1.06
C PHE A 27 8.19 -0.30 -1.04
N LEU A 28 9.41 0.22 -1.26
CA LEU A 28 9.70 1.66 -1.27
C LEU A 28 10.55 2.09 -2.48
N LYS A 29 10.74 1.19 -3.45
CA LYS A 29 11.64 1.44 -4.58
C LYS A 29 11.02 2.41 -5.58
N GLY A 30 9.75 2.22 -5.92
CA GLY A 30 9.00 3.09 -6.82
C GLY A 30 8.57 4.39 -6.17
N ARG A 31 8.44 5.45 -6.98
CA ARG A 31 7.82 6.71 -6.54
C ARG A 31 6.37 6.50 -6.10
N TYR A 32 5.64 5.63 -6.80
CA TYR A 32 4.26 5.27 -6.48
C TYR A 32 4.16 4.44 -5.20
N ASP A 33 5.17 3.62 -4.88
CA ASP A 33 5.20 2.78 -3.69
C ASP A 33 5.12 3.60 -2.39
N LYS A 34 5.65 4.83 -2.39
CA LYS A 34 5.47 5.74 -1.23
C LYS A 34 3.99 6.04 -0.97
N ILE A 35 3.19 6.23 -2.01
CA ILE A 35 1.76 6.53 -1.88
C ILE A 35 1.03 5.25 -1.47
N THR A 36 1.28 4.15 -2.17
CA THR A 36 0.52 2.89 -2.01
C THR A 36 0.91 2.10 -0.78
N SER A 37 2.18 2.15 -0.34
CA SER A 37 2.69 1.36 0.78
C SER A 37 2.91 2.16 2.06
N VAL A 38 2.83 3.49 2.02
CA VAL A 38 2.96 4.33 3.23
C VAL A 38 1.71 5.17 3.47
N ALA A 39 1.35 6.06 2.55
CA ALA A 39 0.27 7.02 2.79
C ALA A 39 -1.10 6.36 2.94
N ILE A 40 -1.49 5.51 1.98
CA ILE A 40 -2.80 4.84 1.99
C ILE A 40 -2.94 3.89 3.20
N PRO A 41 -2.00 2.97 3.45
CA PRO A 41 -2.14 2.04 4.58
C PRO A 41 -2.12 2.78 5.91
N LEU A 42 -1.27 3.79 6.09
CA LEU A 42 -1.19 4.53 7.36
C LEU A 42 -2.50 5.26 7.66
N ALA A 43 -3.07 5.97 6.68
CA ALA A 43 -4.36 6.65 6.85
C ALA A 43 -5.48 5.65 7.17
N LEU A 44 -5.50 4.51 6.48
CA LEU A 44 -6.49 3.45 6.71
C LEU A 44 -6.32 2.81 8.09
N THR A 45 -5.10 2.53 8.52
CA THR A 45 -4.80 1.96 9.84
C THR A 45 -5.22 2.91 10.95
N ILE A 46 -4.87 4.21 10.85
CA ILE A 46 -5.22 5.20 11.86
C ILE A 46 -6.74 5.33 11.99
N SER A 47 -7.44 5.51 10.86
CA SER A 47 -8.90 5.65 10.86
C SER A 47 -9.58 4.38 11.40
N SER A 48 -9.12 3.20 10.99
CA SER A 48 -9.65 1.92 11.46
C SER A 48 -9.45 1.75 12.97
N LEU A 49 -8.24 2.02 13.47
CA LEU A 49 -7.94 1.93 14.91
C LEU A 49 -8.78 2.92 15.72
N ALA A 50 -8.99 4.15 15.22
CA ALA A 50 -9.84 5.13 15.89
C ALA A 50 -11.29 4.66 16.00
N LEU A 51 -11.84 4.07 14.92
CA LEU A 51 -13.19 3.52 14.91
C LEU A 51 -13.32 2.30 15.82
N ILE A 52 -12.34 1.39 15.80
CA ILE A 52 -12.29 0.23 16.70
C ILE A 52 -12.25 0.69 18.16
N GLY A 53 -11.36 1.62 18.51
CA GLY A 53 -11.25 2.15 19.86
C GLY A 53 -12.54 2.80 20.34
N ARG A 54 -13.17 3.63 19.49
CA ARG A 54 -14.47 4.24 19.79
C ARG A 54 -15.57 3.19 19.95
N GLY A 55 -15.59 2.17 19.10
CA GLY A 55 -16.54 1.07 19.18
C GLY A 55 -16.43 0.33 20.51
N ILE A 56 -15.21 -0.07 20.89
CA ILE A 56 -14.94 -0.73 22.17
C ILE A 56 -15.35 0.16 23.34
N TYR A 57 -15.00 1.44 23.31
CA TYR A 57 -15.37 2.40 24.36
C TYR A 57 -16.89 2.53 24.51
N ASN A 58 -17.61 2.69 23.41
CA ASN A 58 -19.07 2.82 23.44
C ASN A 58 -19.74 1.55 23.99
N MET A 59 -19.27 0.36 23.56
CA MET A 59 -19.78 -0.92 24.04
C MET A 59 -19.52 -1.11 25.54
N SER A 60 -18.33 -0.78 26.03
CA SER A 60 -17.97 -0.94 27.45
C SER A 60 -18.71 0.03 28.38
N HIS A 61 -19.11 1.20 27.89
CA HIS A 61 -19.85 2.21 28.66
C HIS A 61 -21.37 2.19 28.39
N GLY A 62 -21.86 1.28 27.56
CA GLY A 62 -23.28 1.21 27.20
C GLY A 62 -23.81 2.43 26.45
N ILE A 63 -22.94 3.18 25.77
CA ILE A 63 -23.24 4.43 25.05
C ILE A 63 -23.71 4.10 23.63
N GLY A 64 -24.67 4.89 23.11
CA GLY A 64 -25.10 4.79 21.71
C GLY A 64 -26.12 3.69 21.43
N LYS A 65 -26.84 3.23 22.46
CA LYS A 65 -28.05 2.41 22.29
C LYS A 65 -29.07 3.22 21.48
N LYS A 66 -29.68 2.57 20.48
CA LYS A 66 -30.88 3.09 19.83
C LYS A 66 -32.07 2.76 20.73
N GLU A 67 -33.06 3.65 20.78
CA GLU A 67 -34.35 3.38 21.43
C GLU A 67 -34.99 2.11 20.88
#